data_AF-A0A952DYP4-F1
#
_entry.id   AF-A0A952DYP4-F1
#
_cell.length_a   1.000
_cell.length_b   1.000
_cell.length_c   1.000
_cell.angle_alpha   90.00
_cell.angle_beta   90.00
_cell.angle_gamma   90.00
#
_symmetry.space_group_name_H-M   'P 1'
#
loop_
_entity.id
_entity.type
_entity.pdbx_description
1 polymer ?
#
loop_
_entity_poly.entity_id
_entity_poly.type
_entity_poly.pdbx_seq_one_letter_code
_entity_poly.pdbx_strand_id
1 'polypeptide(L)'
;MIILPYRTSIYPRRTPYMNYGLIAVNVLIFLLTYRPHTNPSTGPQVLSLWAQQFELISNRPYLWQFVSYAFLHGGFMHIIGNMFFLYLFGNNVNDKLGNIGYLCFYLAGAVFSGIGHTLVSGGSVIGASGAVAAVTGAYLVLFPQTLITVLYWFFFIGMIEVPALYFIILKMIIIDNVITRYTPQVAYDAHLSGYAFGVAAMLGMLGTRLISSSNFDLWAMIRQWNRRRQYRDTVSSGYDPFTGRTENKRTKPKSPAEQQKDEKSKELRREINKRVTERNLPAAAGLYLELMTHDSEQILPKQHLLDIANQLAGDNKPAESAQAYEKFLSRYKNYEYAEQVELMLGILYCRYLNKPTLAIKYLEAAAKKLTDPGQLKMCNDELARLK
;
A
#
# COMPACT_ATOMS: atom_id res chain seq x y z
N MET A 1 -12.44 -25.71 25.54
CA MET A 1 -11.40 -24.89 24.92
C MET A 1 -11.92 -23.46 24.83
N ILE A 2 -11.32 -22.52 25.56
CA ILE A 2 -11.67 -21.09 25.44
C ILE A 2 -10.69 -20.47 24.44
N ILE A 3 -11.21 -19.74 23.46
CA ILE A 3 -10.45 -18.93 22.51
C ILE A 3 -10.97 -17.51 22.64
N LEU A 4 -10.16 -16.58 23.15
CA LEU A 4 -10.58 -15.21 23.47
C LEU A 4 -9.60 -14.18 22.88
N PRO A 5 -10.02 -13.36 21.90
CA PRO A 5 -9.18 -12.29 21.37
C PRO A 5 -9.10 -11.11 22.34
N TYR A 6 -7.96 -10.82 22.95
CA TYR A 6 -7.93 -9.80 24.01
C TYR A 6 -7.45 -8.42 23.54
N ARG A 7 -6.64 -8.34 22.48
CA ARG A 7 -6.17 -7.06 21.93
C ARG A 7 -5.81 -7.14 20.44
N THR A 8 -5.77 -5.97 19.82
CA THR A 8 -5.19 -5.73 18.50
C THR A 8 -3.79 -5.13 18.63
N SER A 9 -2.91 -5.40 17.67
CA SER A 9 -1.56 -4.82 17.64
C SER A 9 -1.52 -3.34 17.27
N ILE A 10 -2.64 -2.76 16.85
CA ILE A 10 -2.80 -1.35 16.54
C ILE A 10 -3.58 -0.65 17.67
N TYR A 11 -3.12 0.57 18.01
CA TYR A 11 -3.73 1.42 19.01
C TYR A 11 -4.37 2.64 18.35
N PRO A 12 -5.56 3.06 18.78
CA PRO A 12 -6.22 4.25 18.26
C PRO A 12 -5.42 5.51 18.65
N ARG A 13 -5.27 6.45 17.71
CA ARG A 13 -4.57 7.72 17.95
C ARG A 13 -5.47 8.77 18.60
N ARG A 14 -6.77 8.72 18.34
CA ARG A 14 -7.80 9.58 18.91
C ARG A 14 -8.67 8.79 19.88
N THR A 15 -9.08 9.42 20.97
CA THR A 15 -10.00 8.82 21.94
C THR A 15 -11.35 8.51 21.29
N PRO A 16 -11.82 7.25 21.32
CA PRO A 16 -13.01 6.85 20.58
C PRO A 16 -14.31 7.07 21.37
N TYR A 17 -14.62 8.34 21.65
CA TYR A 17 -15.76 8.74 22.47
C TYR A 17 -17.10 8.15 21.99
N MET A 18 -17.35 8.09 20.68
CA MET A 18 -18.62 7.57 20.17
C MET A 18 -18.72 6.05 20.29
N ASN A 19 -17.60 5.33 20.22
CA ASN A 19 -17.60 3.90 20.51
C ASN A 19 -17.92 3.63 21.99
N TYR A 20 -17.30 4.37 22.90
CA TYR A 20 -17.60 4.28 24.34
C TYR A 20 -19.03 4.68 24.65
N GLY A 21 -19.53 5.75 24.02
CA GLY A 21 -20.91 6.20 24.13
C GLY A 21 -21.91 5.13 23.68
N LEU A 22 -21.67 4.51 22.52
CA LEU A 22 -22.50 3.41 22.03
C LEU A 22 -22.50 2.23 22.99
N ILE A 23 -21.33 1.84 23.53
CA ILE A 23 -21.25 0.77 24.52
C ILE A 23 -22.07 1.12 25.77
N ALA A 24 -21.89 2.33 26.31
CA ALA A 24 -22.61 2.78 27.50
C ALA A 24 -24.13 2.82 27.27
N VAL A 25 -24.59 3.31 26.12
CA VAL A 25 -26.01 3.36 25.74
C VAL A 25 -26.60 1.95 25.63
N ASN A 26 -25.90 1.01 24.99
CA ASN A 26 -26.35 -0.38 24.88
C ASN A 26 -26.47 -1.04 26.27
N VAL A 27 -25.50 -0.83 27.15
CA VAL A 27 -25.53 -1.33 28.53
C VAL A 27 -26.70 -0.73 29.30
N LEU A 28 -26.90 0.58 29.22
CA LEU A 28 -28.01 1.25 29.89
C LEU A 28 -29.37 0.73 29.41
N ILE A 29 -29.56 0.65 28.09
CA ILE A 29 -30.81 0.14 27.50
C ILE A 29 -31.05 -1.30 27.95
N PHE A 30 -30.02 -2.16 27.91
CA PHE A 30 -30.16 -3.54 28.39
C PHE A 30 -30.58 -3.61 29.86
N LEU A 31 -29.98 -2.81 30.75
CA LEU A 31 -30.38 -2.79 32.17
C LEU A 31 -31.82 -2.32 32.38
N LEU A 32 -32.33 -1.45 31.51
CA LEU A 32 -33.71 -0.97 31.54
C LEU A 32 -34.70 -1.99 30.97
N THR A 33 -34.34 -2.67 29.89
CA THR A 33 -35.26 -3.53 29.12
C THR A 33 -35.19 -5.00 29.49
N TYR A 34 -34.10 -5.49 30.07
CA TYR A 34 -33.92 -6.92 30.38
C TYR A 34 -34.79 -7.33 31.58
N ARG A 35 -35.91 -7.99 31.27
CA ARG A 35 -36.91 -8.48 32.23
C ARG A 35 -37.44 -9.84 31.75
N PRO A 36 -36.74 -10.93 32.07
CA PRO A 36 -37.22 -12.28 31.77
C PRO A 36 -38.61 -12.52 32.37
N HIS A 37 -39.54 -12.96 31.53
CA HIS A 37 -40.92 -13.27 31.91
C HIS A 37 -41.49 -14.32 30.95
N THR A 38 -42.58 -14.97 31.31
CA THR A 38 -43.24 -15.96 30.44
C THR A 38 -44.56 -15.40 29.93
N ASN A 39 -44.69 -15.29 28.61
CA ASN A 39 -45.95 -14.92 27.98
C ASN A 39 -46.76 -16.19 27.68
N PRO A 40 -48.04 -16.28 28.09
CA PRO A 40 -48.87 -17.47 27.86
C PRO A 40 -49.03 -17.87 26.39
N SER A 41 -48.95 -16.90 25.46
CA SER A 41 -49.17 -17.11 24.03
C SER A 41 -47.88 -17.29 23.24
N THR A 42 -46.78 -16.66 23.67
CA THR A 42 -45.51 -16.65 22.91
C THR A 42 -44.35 -17.33 23.65
N GLY A 43 -44.58 -17.84 24.86
CA GLY A 43 -43.57 -18.56 25.64
C GLY A 43 -42.61 -17.63 26.41
N PRO A 44 -41.41 -18.12 26.77
CA PRO A 44 -40.40 -17.34 27.46
C PRO A 44 -39.95 -16.11 26.66
N GLN A 45 -39.95 -14.96 27.32
CA GLN A 45 -39.53 -13.66 26.79
C GLN A 45 -38.47 -13.07 27.70
N VAL A 46 -37.58 -12.25 27.13
CA VAL A 46 -36.42 -11.68 27.85
C VAL A 46 -36.49 -10.16 27.99
N LEU A 47 -37.26 -9.49 27.13
CA LEU A 47 -37.47 -8.05 27.15
C LEU A 47 -38.75 -7.69 27.90
N SER A 48 -38.76 -6.58 28.63
CA SER A 48 -40.00 -6.02 29.20
C SER A 48 -41.06 -5.80 28.12
N LEU A 49 -42.35 -5.99 28.47
CA LEU A 49 -43.47 -5.86 27.52
C LEU A 49 -43.46 -4.56 26.70
N TRP A 50 -43.18 -3.42 27.34
CA TRP A 50 -43.11 -2.13 26.65
C TRP A 50 -41.93 -2.01 25.68
N ALA A 51 -40.88 -2.83 25.85
CA ALA A 51 -39.69 -2.79 25.01
C ALA A 51 -39.83 -3.62 23.73
N GLN A 52 -40.79 -4.55 23.68
CA GLN A 52 -41.02 -5.43 22.53
C GLN A 52 -41.43 -4.65 21.27
N GLN A 53 -42.02 -3.46 21.41
CA GLN A 53 -42.35 -2.59 20.28
C GLN A 53 -41.13 -2.06 19.51
N PHE A 54 -39.93 -2.13 20.12
CA PHE A 54 -38.68 -1.68 19.52
C PHE A 54 -37.92 -2.80 18.79
N GLU A 55 -38.40 -4.05 18.87
CA GLU A 55 -37.88 -5.16 18.06
C GLU A 55 -38.15 -4.91 16.58
N LEU A 56 -37.25 -5.38 15.71
CA LEU A 56 -37.50 -5.32 14.28
C LEU A 56 -38.31 -6.54 13.86
N ILE A 57 -39.57 -6.32 13.50
CA ILE A 57 -40.51 -7.36 13.08
C ILE A 57 -40.58 -7.38 11.55
N SER A 58 -40.03 -8.42 10.92
CA SER A 58 -39.87 -8.48 9.46
C SER A 58 -41.17 -8.36 8.67
N ASN A 59 -42.29 -8.85 9.23
CA ASN A 59 -43.56 -8.91 8.50
C ASN A 59 -44.24 -7.54 8.36
N ARG A 60 -43.99 -6.61 9.29
CA ARG A 60 -44.58 -5.26 9.33
C ARG A 60 -43.65 -4.29 10.07
N PRO A 61 -42.46 -3.99 9.51
CA PRO A 61 -41.47 -3.19 10.19
C PRO A 61 -41.88 -1.72 10.18
N TYR A 62 -41.72 -1.03 11.32
CA TYR A 62 -41.75 0.42 11.37
C TYR A 62 -40.35 1.01 11.12
N LEU A 63 -40.28 2.22 10.55
CA LEU A 63 -39.00 2.83 10.17
C LEU A 63 -38.00 2.96 11.33
N TRP A 64 -38.47 3.29 12.53
CA TRP A 64 -37.59 3.40 13.72
C TRP A 64 -37.04 2.06 14.17
N GLN A 65 -37.71 0.94 13.85
CA GLN A 65 -37.28 -0.40 14.25
C GLN A 65 -36.00 -0.83 13.55
N PHE A 66 -35.66 -0.27 12.39
CA PHE A 66 -34.37 -0.51 11.72
C PHE A 66 -33.17 0.07 12.49
N VAL A 67 -33.41 0.88 13.51
CA VAL A 67 -32.38 1.41 14.41
C VAL A 67 -32.55 0.89 15.82
N SER A 68 -33.77 0.92 16.38
CA SER A 68 -34.01 0.62 17.79
C SER A 68 -33.67 -0.83 18.17
N TYR A 69 -33.90 -1.78 17.25
CA TYR A 69 -33.64 -3.19 17.50
C TYR A 69 -32.18 -3.49 17.84
N ALA A 70 -31.26 -2.69 17.29
CA ALA A 70 -29.83 -2.84 17.49
C ALA A 70 -29.37 -2.50 18.92
N PHE A 71 -30.24 -1.94 19.74
CA PHE A 71 -29.94 -1.61 21.14
C PHE A 71 -30.55 -2.61 22.15
N LEU A 72 -31.48 -3.46 21.70
CA LEU A 72 -32.12 -4.47 22.54
C LEU A 72 -31.26 -5.73 22.62
N HIS A 73 -31.18 -6.37 23.79
CA HIS A 73 -30.37 -7.58 23.97
C HIS A 73 -31.12 -8.65 24.76
N GLY A 74 -31.04 -9.89 24.27
CA GLY A 74 -31.78 -11.02 24.83
C GLY A 74 -31.15 -11.70 26.05
N GLY A 75 -30.03 -11.20 26.56
CA GLY A 75 -29.35 -11.77 27.74
C GLY A 75 -27.93 -11.28 27.93
N PHE A 76 -27.34 -11.62 29.07
CA PHE A 76 -25.99 -11.17 29.46
C PHE A 76 -24.90 -11.59 28.47
N MET A 77 -24.87 -12.86 28.06
CA MET A 77 -23.87 -13.33 27.08
C MET A 77 -24.02 -12.63 25.72
N HIS A 78 -25.25 -12.30 25.34
CA HIS A 78 -25.52 -11.59 24.09
C HIS A 78 -24.94 -10.16 24.14
N ILE A 79 -25.23 -9.38 25.19
CA ILE A 79 -24.67 -8.03 25.30
C ILE A 79 -23.15 -8.04 25.52
N ILE A 80 -22.63 -8.93 26.38
CA ILE A 80 -21.19 -9.02 26.64
C ILE A 80 -20.43 -9.31 25.34
N GLY A 81 -20.91 -10.27 24.54
CA GLY A 81 -20.32 -10.59 23.24
C GLY A 81 -20.32 -9.41 22.28
N ASN A 82 -21.47 -8.72 22.14
CA ASN A 82 -21.59 -7.57 21.25
C ASN A 82 -20.66 -6.43 21.68
N MET A 83 -20.67 -6.06 22.97
CA MET A 83 -19.87 -4.95 23.48
C MET A 83 -18.38 -5.27 23.45
N PHE A 84 -18.00 -6.53 23.68
CA PHE A 84 -16.62 -6.99 23.57
C PHE A 84 -16.07 -6.83 22.14
N PHE A 85 -16.78 -7.32 21.12
CA PHE A 85 -16.35 -7.15 19.73
C PHE A 85 -16.44 -5.70 19.25
N LEU A 86 -17.45 -4.95 19.71
CA LEU A 86 -17.57 -3.53 19.44
C LEU A 86 -16.39 -2.74 20.06
N TYR A 87 -15.95 -3.09 21.26
CA TYR A 87 -14.77 -2.50 21.87
C TYR A 87 -13.49 -2.89 21.12
N LEU A 88 -13.28 -4.18 20.86
CA LEU A 88 -12.07 -4.72 20.24
C LEU A 88 -11.83 -4.12 18.85
N PHE A 89 -12.87 -4.00 18.01
CA PHE A 89 -12.74 -3.51 16.63
C PHE A 89 -13.17 -2.06 16.45
N GLY A 90 -14.22 -1.63 17.15
CA GLY A 90 -14.81 -0.30 16.98
C GLY A 90 -13.89 0.85 17.36
N ASN A 91 -12.97 0.67 18.30
CA ASN A 91 -12.01 1.71 18.69
C ASN A 91 -11.16 2.20 17.51
N ASN A 92 -10.59 1.27 16.74
CA ASN A 92 -9.71 1.60 15.61
C ASN A 92 -10.50 2.09 14.39
N VAL A 93 -11.71 1.55 14.16
CA VAL A 93 -12.59 2.05 13.09
C VAL A 93 -13.07 3.47 13.41
N ASN A 94 -13.39 3.76 14.68
CA ASN A 94 -13.77 5.09 15.13
C ASN A 94 -12.61 6.09 14.99
N ASP A 95 -11.40 5.70 15.35
CA ASP A 95 -10.21 6.53 15.13
C ASP A 95 -10.06 6.90 13.64
N LYS A 96 -10.29 5.94 12.74
CA LYS A 96 -10.15 6.14 11.29
C LYS A 96 -11.25 7.03 10.69
N LEU A 97 -12.49 6.88 11.13
CA LEU A 97 -13.65 7.65 10.63
C LEU A 97 -13.88 8.97 11.38
N GLY A 98 -13.26 9.13 12.54
CA GLY A 98 -13.65 10.13 13.51
C GLY A 98 -14.96 9.79 14.22
N ASN A 99 -15.18 10.42 15.37
CA ASN A 99 -16.32 10.14 16.25
C ASN A 99 -17.69 10.21 15.56
N ILE A 100 -17.99 11.32 14.86
CA ILE A 100 -19.30 11.49 14.20
C ILE A 100 -19.46 10.55 13.01
N GLY A 101 -18.43 10.42 12.17
CA GLY A 101 -18.46 9.50 11.03
C GLY A 101 -18.67 8.05 11.46
N TYR A 102 -18.06 7.64 12.57
CA TYR A 102 -18.26 6.33 13.18
C TYR A 102 -19.69 6.11 13.68
N LEU A 103 -20.27 7.09 14.37
CA LEU A 103 -21.65 6.99 14.85
C LEU A 103 -22.62 6.81 13.68
N CYS A 104 -22.50 7.63 12.63
CA CYS A 104 -23.31 7.50 11.41
C CYS A 104 -23.11 6.13 10.75
N PHE A 105 -21.86 5.66 10.68
CA PHE A 105 -21.53 4.36 10.10
C PHE A 105 -22.14 3.19 10.90
N TYR A 106 -22.07 3.23 12.23
CA TYR A 106 -22.67 2.21 13.09
C TYR A 106 -24.19 2.13 12.92
N LEU A 107 -24.87 3.29 12.92
CA LEU A 107 -26.33 3.36 12.73
C LEU A 107 -26.74 2.92 11.33
N ALA A 108 -26.00 3.31 10.30
CA ALA A 108 -26.21 2.82 8.94
C ALA A 108 -26.02 1.30 8.88
N GLY A 109 -24.98 0.77 9.54
CA GLY A 109 -24.76 -0.67 9.67
C GLY A 109 -25.94 -1.40 10.29
N ALA A 110 -26.53 -0.87 11.37
CA ALA A 110 -27.77 -1.39 11.94
C ALA A 110 -28.92 -1.39 10.91
N VAL A 111 -29.13 -0.29 10.21
CA VAL A 111 -30.22 -0.18 9.21
C VAL A 111 -30.03 -1.20 8.08
N PHE A 112 -28.84 -1.30 7.48
CA PHE A 112 -28.59 -2.25 6.38
C PHE A 112 -28.63 -3.71 6.84
N SER A 113 -28.20 -4.00 8.06
CA SER A 113 -28.41 -5.32 8.69
C SER A 113 -29.89 -5.64 8.88
N GLY A 114 -30.68 -4.67 9.36
CA GLY A 114 -32.11 -4.82 9.53
C GLY A 114 -32.81 -5.07 8.20
N ILE A 115 -32.49 -4.28 7.16
CA ILE A 115 -32.98 -4.49 5.79
C ILE A 115 -32.68 -5.91 5.32
N GLY A 116 -31.43 -6.35 5.46
CA GLY A 116 -31.01 -7.70 5.12
C GLY A 116 -31.85 -8.79 5.78
N HIS A 117 -32.09 -8.67 7.09
CA HIS A 117 -32.97 -9.59 7.81
C HIS A 117 -34.40 -9.57 7.27
N THR A 118 -35.00 -8.39 7.13
CA THR A 118 -36.40 -8.26 6.68
C THR A 118 -36.65 -8.81 5.28
N LEU A 119 -35.62 -8.82 4.42
CA LEU A 119 -35.72 -9.35 3.06
C LEU A 119 -35.60 -10.87 2.98
N VAL A 120 -34.96 -11.51 3.96
CA VAL A 120 -34.58 -12.94 3.88
C VAL A 120 -35.27 -13.79 4.92
N SER A 121 -35.36 -13.33 6.17
CA SER A 121 -35.92 -14.09 7.28
C SER A 121 -37.19 -13.45 7.86
N GLY A 122 -38.17 -14.30 8.18
CA GLY A 122 -39.35 -13.90 8.95
C GLY A 122 -39.08 -13.89 10.46
N GLY A 123 -39.91 -13.16 11.21
CA GLY A 123 -39.85 -13.11 12.67
C GLY A 123 -39.39 -11.76 13.23
N SER A 124 -38.96 -11.77 14.50
CA SER A 124 -38.35 -10.60 15.13
C SER A 124 -36.86 -10.81 15.38
N VAL A 125 -36.11 -9.71 15.30
CA VAL A 125 -34.68 -9.68 15.59
C VAL A 125 -34.34 -8.57 16.57
N ILE A 126 -33.38 -8.85 17.45
CA ILE A 126 -32.79 -7.90 18.40
C ILE A 126 -31.27 -8.04 18.42
N GLY A 127 -30.59 -6.97 18.83
CA GLY A 127 -29.16 -7.02 19.13
C GLY A 127 -28.31 -6.14 18.22
N ALA A 128 -27.28 -5.55 18.82
CA ALA A 128 -26.25 -4.77 18.14
C ALA A 128 -25.44 -5.58 17.11
N SER A 129 -25.53 -6.90 17.15
CA SER A 129 -24.71 -7.84 16.40
C SER A 129 -24.59 -7.55 14.89
N GLY A 130 -25.66 -7.08 14.22
CA GLY A 130 -25.57 -6.62 12.81
C GLY A 130 -24.69 -5.38 12.61
N ALA A 131 -24.86 -4.36 13.45
CA ALA A 131 -24.00 -3.18 13.43
C ALA A 131 -22.54 -3.52 13.82
N VAL A 132 -22.35 -4.43 14.77
CA VAL A 132 -21.02 -4.95 15.13
C VAL A 132 -20.39 -5.72 13.96
N ALA A 133 -21.17 -6.49 13.20
CA ALA A 133 -20.70 -7.14 11.98
C ALA A 133 -20.28 -6.11 10.92
N ALA A 134 -21.02 -5.01 10.76
CA ALA A 134 -20.59 -3.90 9.91
C ALA A 134 -19.27 -3.25 10.35
N VAL A 135 -19.10 -2.98 11.64
CA VAL A 135 -17.84 -2.47 12.21
C VAL A 135 -16.70 -3.46 12.00
N THR A 136 -16.96 -4.76 12.18
CA THR A 136 -15.96 -5.81 11.98
C THR A 136 -15.58 -5.96 10.50
N GLY A 137 -16.55 -5.85 9.58
CA GLY A 137 -16.32 -5.81 8.14
C GLY A 137 -15.54 -4.56 7.70
N ALA A 138 -15.79 -3.41 8.33
CA ALA A 138 -14.97 -2.22 8.10
C ALA A 138 -13.53 -2.42 8.61
N TYR A 139 -13.36 -3.02 9.79
CA TYR A 139 -12.04 -3.35 10.33
C TYR A 139 -11.26 -4.28 9.39
N LEU A 140 -11.94 -5.27 8.78
CA LEU A 140 -11.35 -6.19 7.81
C LEU A 140 -10.72 -5.48 6.61
N VAL A 141 -11.36 -4.41 6.12
CA VAL A 141 -10.85 -3.62 4.98
C VAL A 141 -9.74 -2.65 5.41
N LEU A 142 -9.90 -2.01 6.57
CA LEU A 142 -8.98 -0.98 7.03
C LEU A 142 -7.69 -1.55 7.62
N PHE A 143 -7.75 -2.71 8.26
CA PHE A 143 -6.65 -3.29 9.05
C PHE A 143 -6.46 -4.82 8.85
N PRO A 144 -6.54 -5.38 7.63
CA PRO A 144 -6.52 -6.84 7.39
C PRO A 144 -5.27 -7.55 7.95
N GLN A 145 -4.13 -6.88 7.98
CA GLN A 145 -2.85 -7.46 8.41
C GLN A 145 -2.51 -7.17 9.88
N THR A 146 -3.35 -6.44 10.61
CA THR A 146 -3.11 -6.22 12.05
C THR A 146 -3.26 -7.52 12.81
N LEU A 147 -2.41 -7.74 13.81
CA LEU A 147 -2.42 -8.97 14.57
C LEU A 147 -3.42 -8.86 15.73
N ILE A 148 -4.24 -9.88 15.87
CA ILE A 148 -5.14 -10.07 17.01
C ILE A 148 -4.48 -11.08 17.93
N THR A 149 -4.17 -10.69 19.16
CA THR A 149 -3.65 -11.61 20.15
C THR A 149 -4.81 -12.39 20.76
N VAL A 150 -4.78 -13.71 20.55
CA VAL A 150 -5.82 -14.64 20.97
C VAL A 150 -5.27 -15.48 22.11
N LEU A 151 -5.92 -15.38 23.27
CA LEU A 151 -5.70 -16.25 24.40
C LEU A 151 -6.39 -17.58 24.12
N TYR A 152 -5.70 -18.70 24.30
CA TYR A 152 -6.31 -20.02 24.26
C TYR A 152 -6.09 -20.77 25.58
N TRP A 153 -7.14 -21.46 26.02
CA TRP A 153 -7.13 -22.28 27.22
C TRP A 153 -7.76 -23.65 26.94
N PHE A 154 -6.92 -24.68 26.98
CA PHE A 154 -7.35 -26.08 26.90
C PHE A 154 -6.58 -26.95 27.88
N PHE A 155 -5.29 -27.20 27.63
CA PHE A 155 -4.36 -27.90 28.55
C PHE A 155 -3.27 -26.98 29.13
N PHE A 156 -2.88 -25.94 28.39
CA PHE A 156 -1.99 -24.86 28.83
C PHE A 156 -2.64 -23.51 28.51
N ILE A 157 -2.26 -22.46 29.23
CA ILE A 157 -2.63 -21.08 28.92
C ILE A 157 -1.55 -20.52 28.01
N GLY A 158 -1.92 -20.15 26.78
CA GLY A 158 -1.00 -19.59 25.80
C GLY A 158 -1.61 -18.45 25.00
N MET A 159 -0.76 -17.73 24.28
CA MET A 159 -1.16 -16.63 23.41
C MET A 159 -0.63 -16.88 22.00
N ILE A 160 -1.50 -16.70 21.01
CA ILE A 160 -1.12 -16.70 19.59
C ILE A 160 -1.51 -15.37 18.96
N GLU A 161 -0.75 -14.94 17.97
CA GLU A 161 -1.06 -13.76 17.18
C GLU A 161 -1.59 -14.19 15.81
N VAL A 162 -2.82 -13.81 15.51
CA VAL A 162 -3.50 -14.18 14.26
C VAL A 162 -3.82 -12.91 13.49
N PRO A 163 -3.46 -12.79 12.20
CA PRO A 163 -3.88 -11.66 11.38
C PRO A 163 -5.41 -11.50 11.39
N ALA A 164 -5.87 -10.24 11.50
CA ALA A 164 -7.27 -9.90 11.61
C ALA A 164 -8.09 -10.44 10.46
N LEU A 165 -7.54 -10.49 9.24
CA LEU A 165 -8.15 -11.12 8.08
C LEU A 165 -8.60 -12.55 8.37
N TYR A 166 -7.70 -13.41 8.86
CA TYR A 166 -8.01 -14.81 9.13
C TYR A 166 -8.97 -14.95 10.31
N PHE A 167 -8.73 -14.19 11.38
CA PHE A 167 -9.58 -14.24 12.57
C PHE A 167 -11.03 -13.83 12.26
N ILE A 168 -11.22 -12.72 11.55
CA ILE A 168 -12.55 -12.19 11.21
C ILE A 168 -13.27 -13.11 10.23
N ILE A 169 -12.58 -13.64 9.20
CA ILE A 169 -13.18 -14.62 8.29
C ILE A 169 -13.63 -15.87 9.06
N LEU A 170 -12.80 -16.37 9.97
CA LEU A 170 -13.13 -17.53 10.79
C LEU A 170 -14.30 -17.24 11.74
N LYS A 171 -14.31 -16.07 12.40
CA LYS A 171 -15.42 -15.59 13.24
C LYS A 171 -16.71 -15.53 12.43
N MET A 172 -16.67 -14.90 11.25
CA MET A 172 -17.82 -14.79 10.36
C MET A 172 -18.37 -16.17 10.01
N ILE A 173 -17.52 -17.10 9.58
CA ILE A 173 -17.96 -18.45 9.16
C ILE A 173 -18.43 -19.31 10.34
N ILE A 174 -17.74 -19.28 11.47
CA ILE A 174 -18.01 -20.22 12.57
C ILE A 174 -18.94 -19.60 13.61
N ILE A 175 -18.55 -18.47 14.19
CA ILE A 175 -19.26 -17.87 15.33
C ILE A 175 -20.59 -17.31 14.85
N ASP A 176 -20.58 -16.51 13.79
CA ASP A 176 -21.75 -15.74 13.36
C ASP A 176 -22.67 -16.53 12.40
N ASN A 177 -22.20 -17.63 11.80
CA ASN A 177 -23.00 -18.40 10.83
C ASN A 177 -23.31 -19.84 11.27
N VAL A 178 -22.52 -20.46 12.16
CA VAL A 178 -22.77 -21.85 12.60
C VAL A 178 -23.32 -21.88 14.02
N ILE A 179 -22.73 -21.12 14.96
CA ILE A 179 -23.10 -21.18 16.38
C ILE A 179 -24.40 -20.38 16.65
N THR A 180 -24.52 -19.18 16.11
CA THR A 180 -25.67 -18.27 16.30
C THR A 180 -26.97 -18.77 15.67
N ARG A 181 -26.93 -19.68 14.69
CA ARG A 181 -28.15 -20.28 14.09
C ARG A 181 -29.05 -20.97 15.11
N TYR A 182 -28.48 -21.41 16.23
CA TYR A 182 -29.21 -22.09 17.30
C TYR A 182 -29.69 -21.13 18.40
N THR A 183 -29.45 -19.82 18.27
CA THR A 183 -29.87 -18.80 19.24
C THR A 183 -31.12 -18.08 18.75
N PRO A 184 -32.27 -18.15 19.47
CA PRO A 184 -33.48 -17.43 19.09
C PRO A 184 -33.26 -15.92 18.97
N GLN A 185 -33.93 -15.27 18.00
CA GLN A 185 -33.89 -13.82 17.75
C GLN A 185 -32.52 -13.24 17.32
N VAL A 186 -31.54 -14.08 16.99
CA VAL A 186 -30.26 -13.66 16.39
C VAL A 186 -30.21 -14.16 14.94
N ALA A 187 -30.34 -13.24 13.98
CA ALA A 187 -30.45 -13.60 12.57
C ALA A 187 -29.09 -13.57 11.84
N TYR A 188 -28.75 -14.70 11.22
CA TYR A 188 -27.58 -14.82 10.33
C TYR A 188 -27.59 -13.80 9.18
N ASP A 189 -28.75 -13.60 8.56
CA ASP A 189 -28.89 -12.69 7.41
C ASP A 189 -28.57 -11.25 7.81
N ALA A 190 -28.91 -10.85 9.03
CA ALA A 190 -28.55 -9.54 9.58
C ALA A 190 -27.03 -9.37 9.69
N HIS A 191 -26.30 -10.40 10.13
CA HIS A 191 -24.84 -10.38 10.24
C HIS A 191 -24.19 -10.31 8.86
N LEU A 192 -24.63 -11.16 7.93
CA LEU A 192 -24.09 -11.18 6.57
C LEU A 192 -24.28 -9.82 5.87
N SER A 193 -25.48 -9.23 5.94
CA SER A 193 -25.75 -7.91 5.38
C SER A 193 -24.94 -6.81 6.08
N GLY A 194 -24.72 -6.93 7.39
CA GLY A 194 -23.84 -6.03 8.14
C GLY A 194 -22.40 -6.08 7.63
N TYR A 195 -21.82 -7.28 7.54
CA TYR A 195 -20.48 -7.48 6.98
C TYR A 195 -20.36 -6.93 5.55
N ALA A 196 -21.33 -7.24 4.69
CA ALA A 196 -21.37 -6.77 3.32
C ALA A 196 -21.39 -5.23 3.25
N PHE A 197 -22.26 -4.59 4.03
CA PHE A 197 -22.32 -3.13 4.12
C PHE A 197 -20.97 -2.55 4.59
N GLY A 198 -20.40 -3.08 5.68
CA GLY A 198 -19.15 -2.56 6.24
C GLY A 198 -17.98 -2.65 5.27
N VAL A 199 -17.86 -3.78 4.56
CA VAL A 199 -16.84 -3.97 3.52
C VAL A 199 -17.07 -3.02 2.35
N ALA A 200 -18.29 -2.98 1.81
CA ALA A 200 -18.63 -2.16 0.64
C ALA A 200 -18.45 -0.67 0.93
N ALA A 201 -18.91 -0.19 2.09
CA ALA A 201 -18.78 1.19 2.51
C ALA A 201 -17.30 1.60 2.64
N MET A 202 -16.46 0.78 3.29
CA MET A 202 -15.03 1.11 3.43
C MET A 202 -14.30 1.07 2.08
N LEU A 203 -14.59 0.10 1.22
CA LEU A 203 -14.03 0.06 -0.13
C LEU A 203 -14.42 1.29 -0.94
N GLY A 204 -15.69 1.70 -0.88
CA GLY A 204 -16.20 2.90 -1.54
C GLY A 204 -15.55 4.18 -1.02
N MET A 205 -15.44 4.34 0.30
CA MET A 205 -14.80 5.50 0.92
C MET A 205 -13.29 5.58 0.63
N LEU A 206 -12.59 4.44 0.57
CA LEU A 206 -11.18 4.39 0.16
C LEU A 206 -11.02 4.70 -1.33
N GLY A 207 -11.90 4.17 -2.19
CA GLY A 207 -11.87 4.40 -3.63
C GLY A 207 -12.16 5.86 -4.02
N THR A 208 -13.08 6.51 -3.30
CA THR A 208 -13.43 7.93 -3.46
C THR A 208 -12.49 8.89 -2.71
N ARG A 209 -11.52 8.36 -1.94
CA ARG A 209 -10.59 9.13 -1.09
C ARG A 209 -11.26 9.98 -0.01
N LEU A 210 -12.50 9.65 0.37
CA LEU A 210 -13.18 10.20 1.55
C LEU A 210 -12.42 9.87 2.85
N ILE A 211 -11.69 8.76 2.85
CA ILE A 211 -10.77 8.37 3.93
C ILE A 211 -9.37 8.18 3.35
N SER A 212 -8.34 8.59 4.09
CA SER A 212 -6.94 8.37 3.70
C SER A 212 -6.60 6.88 3.67
N SER A 213 -5.95 6.43 2.60
CA SER A 213 -5.36 5.08 2.56
C SER A 213 -4.20 4.98 3.54
N SER A 214 -3.98 3.79 4.08
CA SER A 214 -2.87 3.48 4.98
C SER A 214 -2.01 2.36 4.41
N ASN A 215 -0.79 2.19 4.91
CA ASN A 215 0.05 1.06 4.54
C ASN A 215 -0.48 -0.30 5.03
N PHE A 216 -1.52 -0.30 5.87
CA PHE A 216 -2.08 -1.50 6.50
C PHE A 216 -3.44 -1.89 5.92
N ASP A 217 -4.01 -1.10 5.00
CA ASP A 217 -5.33 -1.36 4.44
C ASP A 217 -5.32 -2.44 3.34
N LEU A 218 -6.51 -2.88 2.94
CA LEU A 218 -6.67 -3.92 1.92
C LEU A 218 -6.02 -3.54 0.59
N TRP A 219 -6.04 -2.27 0.20
CA TRP A 219 -5.38 -1.81 -1.02
C TRP A 219 -3.87 -1.92 -0.92
N ALA A 220 -3.27 -1.59 0.23
CA ALA A 220 -1.86 -1.76 0.48
C ALA A 220 -1.44 -3.23 0.44
N MET A 221 -2.26 -4.12 1.01
CA MET A 221 -2.06 -5.56 0.94
C MET A 221 -2.10 -6.07 -0.52
N ILE A 222 -3.10 -5.65 -1.31
CA ILE A 222 -3.21 -6.02 -2.74
C ILE A 222 -2.00 -5.48 -3.53
N ARG A 223 -1.62 -4.21 -3.32
CA ARG A 223 -0.42 -3.62 -3.96
C ARG A 223 0.85 -4.40 -3.58
N GLN A 224 1.00 -4.76 -2.31
CA GLN A 224 2.14 -5.54 -1.84
C GLN A 224 2.16 -6.93 -2.46
N TRP A 225 1.01 -7.60 -2.55
CA TRP A 225 0.90 -8.91 -3.19
C TRP A 225 1.24 -8.84 -4.68
N ASN A 226 0.73 -7.84 -5.41
CA ASN A 226 1.06 -7.61 -6.80
C ASN A 226 2.56 -7.34 -7.00
N ARG A 227 3.18 -6.52 -6.13
CA ARG A 227 4.64 -6.31 -6.15
C ARG A 227 5.42 -7.60 -5.89
N ARG A 228 5.00 -8.43 -4.93
CA ARG A 228 5.64 -9.72 -4.64
C ARG A 228 5.50 -10.69 -5.81
N ARG A 229 4.33 -10.71 -6.47
CA ARG A 229 4.10 -11.49 -7.68
C ARG A 229 5.02 -11.03 -8.80
N GLN A 230 5.06 -9.74 -9.10
CA GLN A 230 5.99 -9.16 -10.08
C GLN A 230 7.46 -9.48 -9.75
N TYR A 231 7.86 -9.37 -8.48
CA TYR A 231 9.21 -9.73 -8.04
C TYR A 231 9.50 -11.21 -8.27
N ARG A 232 8.58 -12.11 -7.88
CA ARG A 232 8.73 -13.55 -8.11
C ARG A 232 8.78 -13.88 -9.60
N ASP A 233 7.95 -13.25 -10.41
CA ASP A 233 7.93 -13.44 -11.86
C ASP A 233 9.26 -12.96 -12.46
N THR A 234 9.77 -11.81 -12.01
CA THR A 234 11.07 -11.25 -12.40
C THR A 234 12.23 -12.19 -12.02
N VAL A 235 12.25 -12.69 -10.79
CA VAL A 235 13.25 -13.68 -10.34
C VAL A 235 13.15 -15.00 -11.12
N SER A 236 11.93 -15.50 -11.33
CA SER A 236 11.70 -16.72 -12.12
C SER A 236 12.06 -16.57 -13.60
N SER A 237 12.06 -15.33 -14.11
CA SER A 237 12.52 -15.01 -15.46
C SER A 237 14.05 -14.89 -15.59
N GLY A 238 14.77 -15.20 -14.50
CA GLY A 238 16.24 -15.20 -14.43
C GLY A 238 16.82 -13.98 -13.73
N TYR A 239 16.04 -12.99 -13.31
CA TYR A 239 16.60 -11.83 -12.60
C TYR A 239 17.15 -12.20 -11.22
N ASP A 240 18.46 -12.08 -11.04
CA ASP A 240 19.13 -12.16 -9.75
C ASP A 240 19.05 -10.79 -9.04
N PRO A 241 18.30 -10.68 -7.94
CA PRO A 241 18.12 -9.44 -7.19
C PRO A 241 19.34 -9.03 -6.37
N PHE A 242 20.31 -9.92 -6.15
CA PHE A 242 21.53 -9.62 -5.40
C PHE A 242 22.64 -9.05 -6.30
N THR A 243 22.70 -9.52 -7.54
CA THR A 243 23.69 -9.04 -8.53
C THR A 243 23.11 -8.03 -9.52
N GLY A 244 21.78 -7.86 -9.56
CA GLY A 244 21.08 -7.00 -10.52
C GLY A 244 21.13 -7.50 -11.96
N ARG A 245 21.46 -8.79 -12.16
CA ARG A 245 21.63 -9.41 -13.47
C ARG A 245 20.48 -10.33 -13.79
N THR A 246 19.90 -10.20 -14.97
CA THR A 246 19.07 -11.25 -15.56
C THR A 246 19.98 -12.38 -16.05
N GLU A 247 19.88 -13.57 -15.46
CA GLU A 247 20.30 -14.83 -16.06
C GLU A 247 19.64 -14.96 -17.42
N ASN A 248 20.35 -14.49 -18.43
CA ASN A 248 20.00 -14.75 -19.81
C ASN A 248 20.00 -16.28 -20.01
N LYS A 249 18.90 -16.81 -20.54
CA LYS A 249 18.84 -18.10 -21.24
C LYS A 249 20.18 -18.40 -21.88
N ARG A 250 20.80 -19.54 -21.49
CA ARG A 250 21.99 -20.17 -22.11
C ARG A 250 22.45 -19.43 -23.37
N THR A 251 23.26 -18.39 -23.19
CA THR A 251 24.00 -17.80 -24.31
C THR A 251 24.94 -18.88 -24.82
N LYS A 252 25.00 -19.06 -26.15
CA LYS A 252 26.03 -19.89 -26.79
C LYS A 252 27.38 -19.64 -26.09
N PRO A 253 28.19 -20.69 -25.84
CA PRO A 253 29.49 -20.49 -25.22
C PRO A 253 30.24 -19.44 -26.03
N LYS A 254 30.58 -18.33 -25.36
CA LYS A 254 31.32 -17.22 -25.95
C LYS A 254 32.61 -17.78 -26.52
N SER A 255 32.98 -17.34 -27.73
CA SER A 255 34.25 -17.77 -28.32
C SER A 255 35.41 -17.37 -27.39
N PRO A 256 36.57 -18.05 -27.43
CA PRO A 256 37.74 -17.68 -26.62
C PRO A 256 38.13 -16.20 -26.76
N ALA A 257 37.95 -15.63 -27.96
CA ALA A 257 38.19 -14.21 -28.23
C ALA A 257 37.18 -13.28 -27.52
N GLU A 258 35.89 -13.65 -27.48
CA GLU A 258 34.86 -12.90 -26.75
C GLU A 258 35.06 -12.99 -25.23
N GLN A 259 35.55 -14.12 -24.72
CA GLN A 259 35.88 -14.29 -23.30
C GLN A 259 37.07 -13.41 -22.91
N GLN A 260 38.14 -13.41 -23.71
CA GLN A 260 39.32 -12.58 -23.48
C GLN A 260 38.99 -11.08 -23.56
N LYS A 261 38.15 -10.69 -24.53
CA LYS A 261 37.65 -9.32 -24.66
C LYS A 261 36.85 -8.88 -23.42
N ASP A 262 35.98 -9.75 -22.92
CA ASP A 262 35.19 -9.50 -21.71
C ASP A 262 36.05 -9.39 -20.44
N GLU A 263 37.05 -10.26 -20.29
CA GLU A 263 37.96 -10.26 -19.14
C GLU A 263 38.80 -8.98 -19.11
N LYS A 264 39.41 -8.61 -20.24
CA LYS A 264 40.20 -7.38 -20.34
C LYS A 264 39.33 -6.14 -20.07
N SER A 265 38.10 -6.12 -20.60
CA SER A 265 37.16 -5.01 -20.35
C SER A 265 36.76 -4.90 -18.87
N LYS A 266 36.58 -6.02 -18.18
CA LYS A 266 36.30 -6.04 -16.73
C LYS A 266 37.48 -5.53 -15.92
N GLU A 267 38.70 -5.95 -16.28
CA GLU A 267 39.92 -5.51 -15.61
C GLU A 267 40.12 -3.99 -15.74
N LEU A 268 40.04 -3.47 -16.97
CA LEU A 268 40.17 -2.04 -17.24
C LEU A 268 39.13 -1.22 -16.46
N ARG A 269 37.87 -1.68 -16.40
CA ARG A 269 36.83 -1.02 -15.60
C ARG A 269 37.13 -0.99 -14.11
N ARG A 270 37.64 -2.09 -13.57
CA ARG A 270 38.04 -2.17 -12.16
C ARG A 270 39.15 -1.16 -11.87
N GLU A 271 40.15 -1.09 -12.74
CA GLU A 271 41.26 -0.17 -12.57
C GLU A 271 40.84 1.30 -12.75
N ILE A 272 39.99 1.61 -13.74
CA ILE A 272 39.40 2.97 -13.90
C ILE A 272 38.69 3.39 -12.62
N ASN A 273 37.80 2.54 -12.07
CA ASN A 273 37.07 2.85 -10.84
C ASN A 273 38.02 3.10 -9.66
N LYS A 274 39.10 2.31 -9.56
CA LYS A 274 40.14 2.50 -8.55
C LYS A 274 40.82 3.87 -8.71
N ARG A 275 41.26 4.22 -9.91
CA ARG A 275 41.94 5.51 -10.18
C ARG A 275 41.04 6.73 -9.97
N VAL A 276 39.76 6.65 -10.34
CA VAL A 276 38.79 7.72 -10.06
C VAL A 276 38.61 7.90 -8.54
N THR A 277 38.52 6.80 -7.79
CA THR A 277 38.40 6.85 -6.32
C THR A 277 39.65 7.46 -5.66
N GLU A 278 40.83 7.15 -6.20
CA GLU A 278 42.11 7.75 -5.80
C GLU A 278 42.28 9.21 -6.26
N ARG A 279 41.26 9.81 -6.91
CA ARG A 279 41.29 11.14 -7.54
C ARG A 279 42.38 11.32 -8.61
N ASN A 280 42.87 10.22 -9.18
CA ASN A 280 43.81 10.24 -10.28
C ASN A 280 43.08 10.17 -11.63
N LEU A 281 42.42 11.28 -11.99
CA LEU A 281 41.64 11.40 -13.22
C LEU A 281 42.49 11.25 -14.50
N PRO A 282 43.73 11.78 -14.61
CA PRO A 282 44.56 11.57 -15.80
C PRO A 282 44.84 10.09 -16.10
N ALA A 283 45.18 9.30 -15.06
CA ALA A 283 45.37 7.87 -15.22
C ALA A 283 44.07 7.14 -15.58
N ALA A 284 42.95 7.54 -14.96
CA ALA A 284 41.63 6.99 -15.28
C ALA A 284 41.22 7.27 -16.74
N ALA A 285 41.50 8.47 -17.24
CA ALA A 285 41.23 8.87 -18.61
C ALA A 285 42.07 8.04 -19.60
N GLY A 286 43.35 7.81 -19.32
CA GLY A 286 44.20 6.91 -20.12
C GLY A 286 43.64 5.49 -20.22
N LEU A 287 43.25 4.91 -19.09
CA LEU A 287 42.64 3.57 -19.04
C LEU A 287 41.27 3.52 -19.73
N TYR A 288 40.50 4.60 -19.69
CA TYR A 288 39.25 4.70 -20.44
C TYR A 288 39.50 4.67 -21.95
N LEU A 289 40.53 5.35 -22.45
CA LEU A 289 40.89 5.27 -23.87
C LEU A 289 41.28 3.85 -24.26
N GLU A 290 42.04 3.15 -23.42
CA GLU A 290 42.35 1.72 -23.64
C GLU A 290 41.08 0.85 -23.61
N LEU A 291 40.13 1.15 -22.73
CA LEU A 291 38.84 0.46 -22.73
C LEU A 291 38.06 0.71 -24.03
N MET A 292 38.10 1.94 -24.59
CA MET A 292 37.40 2.26 -25.84
C MET A 292 38.04 1.64 -27.07
N THR A 293 39.35 1.37 -27.06
CA THR A 293 40.01 0.63 -28.16
C THR A 293 39.69 -0.86 -28.09
N HIS A 294 39.56 -1.43 -26.89
CA HIS A 294 39.25 -2.85 -26.71
C HIS A 294 37.77 -3.20 -26.81
N ASP A 295 36.91 -2.37 -26.23
CA ASP A 295 35.46 -2.57 -26.25
C ASP A 295 34.70 -1.24 -26.19
N SER A 296 34.51 -0.66 -27.38
CA SER A 296 33.82 0.62 -27.56
C SER A 296 32.36 0.62 -27.08
N GLU A 297 31.70 -0.54 -26.94
CA GLU A 297 30.31 -0.62 -26.47
C GLU A 297 30.18 -0.45 -24.94
N GLN A 298 31.30 -0.50 -24.21
CA GLN A 298 31.26 -0.40 -22.75
C GLN A 298 30.93 1.03 -22.29
N ILE A 299 30.08 1.14 -21.28
CA ILE A 299 29.67 2.42 -20.68
C ILE A 299 30.06 2.45 -19.20
N LEU A 300 30.76 3.51 -18.77
CA LEU A 300 31.14 3.72 -17.37
C LEU A 300 29.99 4.31 -16.54
N PRO A 301 30.03 4.20 -15.20
CA PRO A 301 29.08 4.88 -14.33
C PRO A 301 29.00 6.38 -14.59
N LYS A 302 27.81 6.97 -14.40
CA LYS A 302 27.48 8.35 -14.75
C LYS A 302 28.57 9.35 -14.35
N GLN A 303 28.94 9.41 -13.07
CA GLN A 303 29.90 10.39 -12.56
C GLN A 303 31.29 10.17 -13.15
N HIS A 304 31.77 8.92 -13.21
CA HIS A 304 33.10 8.61 -13.73
C HIS A 304 33.23 8.98 -15.20
N LEU A 305 32.21 8.69 -16.02
CA LEU A 305 32.23 9.03 -17.43
C LEU A 305 32.28 10.56 -17.65
N LEU A 306 31.54 11.32 -16.83
CA LEU A 306 31.55 12.78 -16.89
C LEU A 306 32.90 13.36 -16.45
N ASP A 307 33.46 12.87 -15.33
CA ASP A 307 34.76 13.32 -14.82
C ASP A 307 35.89 13.01 -15.82
N ILE A 308 35.85 11.84 -16.47
CA ILE A 308 36.80 11.46 -17.51
C ILE A 308 36.62 12.31 -18.77
N ALA A 309 35.38 12.59 -19.20
CA ALA A 309 35.14 13.46 -20.35
C ALA A 309 35.66 14.89 -20.11
N ASN A 310 35.46 15.42 -18.89
CA ASN A 310 36.03 16.68 -18.44
C ASN A 310 37.57 16.66 -18.43
N GLN A 311 38.17 15.60 -17.88
CA GLN A 311 39.62 15.43 -17.86
C GLN A 311 40.20 15.39 -19.28
N LEU A 312 39.58 14.64 -20.20
CA LEU A 312 40.02 14.56 -21.60
C LEU A 312 39.92 15.92 -22.32
N ALA A 313 38.89 16.72 -22.02
CA ALA A 313 38.81 18.08 -22.54
C ALA A 313 39.97 18.94 -22.03
N GLY A 314 40.31 18.81 -20.74
CA GLY A 314 41.45 19.50 -20.12
C GLY A 314 42.82 19.04 -20.64
N ASP A 315 42.96 17.76 -20.97
CA ASP A 315 44.19 17.15 -21.53
C ASP A 315 44.38 17.43 -23.03
N ASN A 316 43.60 18.35 -23.61
CA ASN A 316 43.63 18.71 -25.03
C ASN A 316 43.36 17.50 -25.95
N LYS A 317 42.44 16.62 -25.55
CA LYS A 317 41.93 15.47 -26.33
C LYS A 317 40.46 15.69 -26.72
N PRO A 318 40.17 16.67 -27.59
CA PRO A 318 38.80 17.12 -27.86
C PRO A 318 37.95 16.05 -28.56
N ALA A 319 38.55 15.19 -29.38
CA ALA A 319 37.82 14.16 -30.12
C ALA A 319 37.31 13.07 -29.19
N GLU A 320 38.17 12.59 -28.30
CA GLU A 320 37.88 11.57 -27.31
C GLU A 320 36.94 12.08 -26.22
N SER A 321 37.11 13.34 -25.80
CA SER A 321 36.18 14.01 -24.90
C SER A 321 34.78 14.12 -25.52
N ALA A 322 34.68 14.55 -26.79
CA ALA A 322 33.40 14.63 -27.49
C ALA A 322 32.71 13.27 -27.58
N GLN A 323 33.46 12.20 -27.91
CA GLN A 323 32.91 10.83 -27.93
C GLN A 323 32.40 10.38 -26.55
N ALA A 324 33.11 10.72 -25.47
CA ALA A 324 32.67 10.41 -24.11
C ALA A 324 31.37 11.14 -23.75
N TYR A 325 31.23 12.42 -24.12
CA TYR A 325 29.99 13.17 -23.93
C TYR A 325 28.82 12.67 -24.78
N GLU A 326 29.06 12.26 -26.03
CA GLU A 326 28.01 11.63 -26.86
C GLU A 326 27.52 10.32 -26.24
N LYS A 327 28.44 9.47 -25.78
CA LYS A 327 28.10 8.25 -25.03
C LYS A 327 27.33 8.58 -23.75
N PHE A 328 27.72 9.64 -23.04
CA PHE A 328 27.00 10.08 -21.85
C PHE A 328 25.55 10.49 -22.17
N LEU A 329 25.34 11.39 -23.14
CA LEU A 329 24.02 11.88 -23.51
C LEU A 329 23.12 10.79 -24.09
N SER A 330 23.67 9.86 -24.86
CA SER A 330 22.90 8.74 -25.42
C SER A 330 22.37 7.79 -24.33
N ARG A 331 23.14 7.53 -23.27
CA ARG A 331 22.78 6.60 -22.20
C ARG A 331 22.00 7.23 -21.05
N TYR A 332 22.31 8.48 -20.70
CA TYR A 332 21.79 9.21 -19.54
C TYR A 332 20.89 10.38 -19.95
N LYS A 333 19.92 10.12 -20.82
CA LYS A 333 19.01 11.13 -21.42
C LYS A 333 18.25 12.00 -20.42
N ASN A 334 17.97 11.47 -19.22
CA ASN A 334 17.21 12.16 -18.17
C ASN A 334 18.14 12.75 -17.08
N TYR A 335 19.39 13.06 -17.39
CA TYR A 335 20.29 13.70 -16.44
C TYR A 335 19.86 15.15 -16.21
N GLU A 336 19.84 15.57 -14.94
CA GLU A 336 19.36 16.88 -14.49
C GLU A 336 20.12 18.07 -15.11
N TYR A 337 21.38 17.86 -15.50
CA TYR A 337 22.24 18.88 -16.12
C TYR A 337 22.66 18.49 -17.55
N ALA A 338 21.79 17.80 -18.28
CA ALA A 338 22.09 17.36 -19.64
C ALA A 338 22.41 18.53 -20.59
N GLU A 339 21.77 19.67 -20.39
CA GLU A 339 21.99 20.91 -21.15
C GLU A 339 23.41 21.47 -21.00
N GLN A 340 24.05 21.28 -19.85
CA GLN A 340 25.45 21.66 -19.65
C GLN A 340 26.40 20.75 -20.44
N VAL A 341 26.09 19.45 -20.50
CA VAL A 341 26.85 18.49 -21.30
C VAL A 341 26.66 18.75 -22.80
N GLU A 342 25.44 19.08 -23.23
CA GLU A 342 25.14 19.52 -24.60
C GLU A 342 25.93 20.78 -24.97
N LEU A 343 26.02 21.77 -24.06
CA LEU A 343 26.84 22.97 -24.25
C LEU A 343 28.32 22.63 -24.41
N MET A 344 28.90 21.83 -23.51
CA MET A 344 30.31 21.42 -23.58
C MET A 344 30.63 20.68 -24.89
N LEU A 345 29.76 19.75 -25.29
CA LEU A 345 29.91 19.00 -26.53
C LEU A 345 29.80 19.92 -27.76
N GLY A 346 28.85 20.86 -27.75
CA GLY A 346 28.70 21.88 -28.80
C GLY A 346 29.95 22.74 -28.96
N ILE A 347 30.54 23.19 -27.84
CA ILE A 347 31.79 23.95 -27.81
C ILE A 347 32.95 23.12 -28.37
N LEU A 348 33.09 21.85 -27.98
CA LEU A 348 34.12 20.96 -28.52
C LEU A 348 34.02 20.82 -30.04
N TYR A 349 32.80 20.64 -30.57
CA TYR A 349 32.60 20.54 -32.02
C TYR A 349 32.88 21.84 -32.77
N CYS A 350 32.49 22.98 -32.20
CA CYS A 350 32.71 24.29 -32.79
C CYS A 350 34.19 24.67 -32.80
N ARG A 351 34.82 24.66 -31.62
CA ARG A 351 36.13 25.29 -31.41
C ARG A 351 37.32 24.38 -31.73
N TYR A 352 37.16 23.07 -31.62
CA TYR A 352 38.29 22.13 -31.68
C TYR A 352 38.19 21.09 -32.79
N LEU A 353 36.97 20.67 -33.15
CA LEU A 353 36.78 19.56 -34.10
C LEU A 353 36.28 19.99 -35.48
N ASN A 354 36.00 21.29 -35.68
CA ASN A 354 35.51 21.86 -36.93
C ASN A 354 34.29 21.10 -37.51
N LYS A 355 33.30 20.78 -36.65
CA LYS A 355 32.05 20.10 -37.04
C LYS A 355 30.84 21.01 -36.82
N PRO A 356 30.62 22.02 -37.68
CA PRO A 356 29.64 23.08 -37.45
C PRO A 356 28.20 22.54 -37.35
N THR A 357 27.82 21.56 -38.17
CA THR A 357 26.46 20.97 -38.14
C THR A 357 26.15 20.29 -36.80
N LEU A 358 27.13 19.56 -36.24
CA LEU A 358 26.97 18.92 -34.93
C LEU A 358 27.01 19.95 -33.80
N ALA A 359 27.89 20.96 -33.91
CA ALA A 359 27.94 22.06 -32.96
C ALA A 359 26.59 22.78 -32.85
N ILE A 360 25.99 23.18 -33.98
CA ILE A 360 24.67 23.83 -34.01
C ILE A 360 23.61 22.95 -33.34
N LYS A 361 23.56 21.66 -33.68
CA LYS A 361 22.60 20.71 -33.09
C LYS A 361 22.65 20.70 -31.55
N TYR A 362 23.84 20.58 -30.97
CA TYR A 362 23.98 20.47 -29.51
C TYR A 362 23.85 21.83 -28.81
N LEU A 363 24.36 22.91 -29.42
CA LEU A 363 24.21 24.26 -28.86
C LEU A 363 22.74 24.73 -28.88
N GLU A 364 21.97 24.46 -29.93
CA GLU A 364 20.53 24.78 -29.96
C GLU A 364 19.72 23.95 -28.95
N ALA A 365 20.12 22.69 -28.73
CA ALA A 365 19.50 21.84 -27.70
C ALA A 365 19.76 22.39 -26.30
N ALA A 366 21.00 22.80 -26.03
CA ALA A 366 21.40 23.41 -24.76
C ALA A 366 20.68 24.75 -24.52
N ALA A 367 20.67 25.65 -25.50
CA ALA A 367 20.08 26.99 -25.37
C ALA A 367 18.59 26.98 -24.98
N LYS A 368 17.84 25.93 -25.32
CA LYS A 368 16.42 25.78 -24.95
C LYS A 368 16.20 25.48 -23.47
N LYS A 369 17.22 24.96 -22.77
CA LYS A 369 17.10 24.42 -21.41
C LYS A 369 18.02 25.13 -20.40
N LEU A 370 19.09 25.77 -20.87
CA LEU A 370 20.02 26.52 -20.03
C LEU A 370 19.30 27.64 -19.27
N THR A 371 19.48 27.66 -17.96
CA THR A 371 18.91 28.66 -17.05
C THR A 371 19.94 29.69 -16.58
N ASP A 372 21.23 29.34 -16.61
CA ASP A 372 22.31 30.26 -16.24
C ASP A 372 22.53 31.32 -17.36
N PRO A 373 22.42 32.63 -17.05
CA PRO A 373 22.57 33.68 -18.06
C PRO A 373 23.95 33.73 -18.72
N GLY A 374 25.01 33.35 -18.00
CA GLY A 374 26.37 33.33 -18.51
C GLY A 374 26.58 32.22 -19.54
N GLN A 375 26.14 31.01 -19.21
CA GLN A 375 26.16 29.85 -20.10
C GLN A 375 25.29 30.08 -21.34
N LEU A 376 24.09 30.68 -21.17
CA LEU A 376 23.20 30.98 -22.29
C LEU A 376 23.81 32.01 -23.24
N LYS A 377 24.44 33.08 -22.71
CA LYS A 377 25.16 34.06 -23.51
C LYS A 377 26.30 33.39 -24.29
N MET A 378 27.14 32.60 -23.62
CA MET A 378 28.23 31.86 -24.26
C MET A 378 27.73 30.95 -25.38
N CYS A 379 26.62 30.23 -25.16
CA CYS A 379 26.00 29.36 -26.15
C CYS A 379 25.53 30.15 -27.38
N ASN A 380 24.87 31.28 -27.18
CA ASN A 380 24.38 32.14 -28.25
C ASN A 380 25.52 32.78 -29.05
N ASP A 381 26.59 33.20 -28.38
CA ASP A 381 27.78 33.76 -29.02
C ASP A 381 28.45 32.73 -29.96
N GLU A 382 28.54 31.46 -29.54
CA GLU A 382 29.06 30.38 -30.39
C GLU A 382 28.11 30.04 -31.55
N LEU A 383 26.79 30.02 -31.32
CA LEU A 383 25.81 29.83 -32.40
C LEU A 383 25.86 30.94 -33.44
N ALA A 384 26.09 32.19 -33.02
CA ALA A 384 26.21 33.33 -33.93
C ALA A 384 27.46 33.25 -34.82
N ARG A 385 28.53 32.59 -34.36
CA ARG A 385 29.76 32.37 -35.15
C ARG A 385 29.62 31.27 -36.21
N LEU A 386 28.62 30.40 -36.06
CA LEU A 386 28.39 29.24 -36.91
C LEU A 386 27.31 29.46 -37.98
N LYS A 387 26.63 30.61 -37.95
CA LYS A 387 25.71 31.10 -38.97
C LYS A 387 26.44 32.06 -39.89
#